data_AF-A0A354URH2-F1
#
_entry.id   AF-A0A354URH2-F1
#
_cell.length_a   1.000
_cell.length_b   1.000
_cell.length_c   1.000
_cell.angle_alpha   90.00
_cell.angle_beta   90.00
_cell.angle_gamma   90.00
#
_symmetry.space_group_name_H-M   'P 1'
#
loop_
_entity.id
_entity.type
_entity.pdbx_description
1 polymer ?
#
loop_
_entity_poly.entity_id
_entity_poly.type
_entity_poly.pdbx_seq_one_letter_code
_entity_poly.pdbx_strand_id
1 'polypeptide(L)'
;VSVKTGKPITLNEYVNGMVEGQKYIYYATGKTAEAIKALPRVDAVIEKGYDVLCLTEEVDEFCIKMLRTYDDREFMSVENGDIGLDEVKVEIDKEVAEKALKQLEGKVVEVKGSGSLKNHPVCLSSKGEVSIEMEKVLSAMPGGEGAKAQKVLEINVNHPIYEKLKESLADDDKFGKIVYCLYEQAKLIAGLNVDDPTKLTDTLFELI
;
A
#
# COMPACT_ATOMS: atom_id res chain seq x y z
N VAL A 1 7.07 13.70 -10.84
CA VAL A 1 6.45 14.93 -10.26
C VAL A 1 6.62 14.89 -8.74
N SER A 2 6.83 16.00 -8.04
CA SER A 2 6.88 16.02 -6.56
C SER A 2 5.48 16.19 -5.97
N VAL A 3 5.16 15.42 -4.91
CA VAL A 3 3.89 15.56 -4.19
C VAL A 3 3.78 16.94 -3.54
N LYS A 4 4.84 17.42 -2.90
CA LYS A 4 4.84 18.75 -2.24
C LYS A 4 4.63 19.90 -3.19
N THR A 5 5.29 19.88 -4.34
CA THR A 5 5.32 21.04 -5.27
C THR A 5 4.30 20.94 -6.39
N GLY A 6 3.82 19.72 -6.68
CA GLY A 6 2.95 19.45 -7.83
C GLY A 6 3.62 19.64 -9.19
N LYS A 7 4.94 19.75 -9.25
CA LYS A 7 5.70 19.98 -10.49
C LYS A 7 6.79 18.92 -10.66
N PRO A 8 7.30 18.70 -11.90
CA PRO A 8 8.53 17.95 -12.09
C PRO A 8 9.69 18.60 -11.32
N ILE A 9 10.47 17.77 -10.63
CA ILE A 9 11.71 18.17 -9.98
C ILE A 9 12.80 17.15 -10.35
N THR A 10 14.05 17.58 -10.31
CA THR A 10 15.22 16.73 -10.46
C THR A 10 15.50 15.96 -9.16
N LEU A 11 16.27 14.87 -9.25
CA LEU A 11 16.74 14.16 -8.06
C LEU A 11 17.65 15.05 -7.19
N ASN A 12 18.44 15.94 -7.81
CA ASN A 12 19.24 16.92 -7.09
C ASN A 12 18.38 17.89 -6.27
N GLU A 13 17.29 18.41 -6.84
CA GLU A 13 16.35 19.27 -6.12
C GLU A 13 15.66 18.51 -4.96
N TYR A 14 15.32 17.23 -5.16
CA TYR A 14 14.80 16.39 -4.08
C TYR A 14 15.81 16.28 -2.94
N VAL A 15 17.05 15.88 -3.23
CA VAL A 15 18.09 15.66 -2.20
C VAL A 15 18.41 16.95 -1.44
N ASN A 16 18.52 18.08 -2.13
CA ASN A 16 18.74 19.38 -1.50
C ASN A 16 17.56 19.85 -0.63
N GLY A 17 16.36 19.32 -0.88
CA GLY A 17 15.14 19.58 -0.10
C GLY A 17 14.83 18.53 0.98
N MET A 18 15.72 17.55 1.20
CA MET A 18 15.53 16.52 2.22
C MET A 18 15.57 17.12 3.62
N VAL A 19 14.70 16.62 4.50
CA VAL A 19 14.69 17.01 5.91
C VAL A 19 15.84 16.31 6.64
N GLU A 20 16.40 16.95 7.67
CA GLU A 20 17.45 16.35 8.51
C GLU A 20 16.99 14.99 9.07
N GLY A 21 17.86 13.98 8.98
CA GLY A 21 17.55 12.61 9.41
C GLY A 21 16.76 11.77 8.41
N GLN A 22 16.29 12.33 7.29
CA GLN A 22 15.66 11.56 6.22
C GLN A 22 16.66 10.61 5.56
N LYS A 23 16.38 9.31 5.58
CA LYS A 23 17.28 8.27 5.07
C LYS A 23 17.12 7.97 3.57
N TYR A 24 15.88 8.06 3.08
CA TYR A 24 15.50 7.56 1.76
C TYR A 24 14.95 8.67 0.85
N ILE A 25 15.07 8.46 -0.46
CA ILE A 25 14.29 9.16 -1.47
C ILE A 25 12.96 8.41 -1.62
N TYR A 26 11.88 8.98 -1.11
CA TYR A 26 10.56 8.36 -1.18
C TYR A 26 9.92 8.55 -2.55
N TYR A 27 9.33 7.49 -3.07
CA TYR A 27 8.57 7.51 -4.31
C TYR A 27 7.32 6.63 -4.21
N ALA A 28 6.40 6.85 -5.13
CA ALA A 28 5.17 6.09 -5.25
C ALA A 28 4.81 5.96 -6.73
N THR A 29 4.25 4.82 -7.09
CA THR A 29 3.81 4.51 -8.45
C THR A 29 2.30 4.61 -8.59
N GLY A 30 1.83 4.98 -9.76
CA GLY A 30 0.40 5.05 -10.05
C GLY A 30 0.09 5.79 -11.33
N LYS A 31 -1.14 5.63 -11.85
CA LYS A 31 -1.51 6.15 -13.18
C LYS A 31 -1.43 7.67 -13.32
N THR A 32 -1.61 8.41 -12.22
CA THR A 32 -1.51 9.87 -12.20
C THR A 32 -0.91 10.36 -10.89
N ALA A 33 -0.36 11.58 -10.89
CA ALA A 33 0.14 12.21 -9.68
C ALA A 33 -0.98 12.41 -8.64
N GLU A 34 -2.21 12.66 -9.06
CA GLU A 34 -3.38 12.79 -8.20
C GLU A 34 -3.73 11.46 -7.52
N ALA A 35 -3.70 10.36 -8.26
CA ALA A 35 -3.93 9.03 -7.71
C ALA A 35 -2.88 8.66 -6.66
N ILE A 36 -1.62 8.97 -6.95
CA ILE A 36 -0.50 8.78 -6.02
C ILE A 36 -0.68 9.61 -4.75
N LYS A 37 -1.05 10.89 -4.88
CA LYS A 37 -1.31 11.78 -3.73
C LYS A 37 -2.44 11.28 -2.83
N ALA A 38 -3.40 10.55 -3.40
CA ALA A 38 -4.52 9.96 -2.66
C ALA A 38 -4.18 8.62 -1.97
N LEU A 39 -2.95 8.11 -2.11
CA LEU A 39 -2.55 6.87 -1.46
C LEU A 39 -2.41 7.07 0.06
N PRO A 40 -2.95 6.16 0.89
CA PRO A 40 -2.95 6.29 2.35
C PRO A 40 -1.56 6.50 2.98
N ARG A 41 -0.52 5.90 2.39
CA ARG A 41 0.84 5.92 2.95
C ARG A 41 1.65 7.13 2.51
N VAL A 42 1.28 7.80 1.41
CA VAL A 42 1.89 9.09 1.03
C VAL A 42 1.63 10.12 2.12
N ASP A 43 0.42 10.08 2.66
CA ASP A 43 -0.07 10.93 3.72
C ASP A 43 0.81 10.92 4.98
N ALA A 44 1.32 9.76 5.38
CA ALA A 44 2.24 9.58 6.51
C ALA A 44 3.65 10.13 6.23
N VAL A 45 4.15 9.96 4.99
CA VAL A 45 5.45 10.48 4.56
C VAL A 45 5.43 12.02 4.53
N ILE A 46 4.35 12.61 4.01
CA ILE A 46 4.19 14.08 3.96
C ILE A 46 4.09 14.69 5.37
N GLU A 47 3.45 14.02 6.34
CA GLU A 47 3.36 14.49 7.73
C GLU A 47 4.71 14.57 8.45
N LYS A 48 5.65 13.70 8.09
CA LYS A 48 7.04 13.79 8.56
C LYS A 48 7.82 14.92 7.88
N GLY A 49 7.18 15.63 6.97
CA GLY A 49 7.79 16.69 6.18
C GLY A 49 8.65 16.17 5.05
N TYR A 50 8.60 14.89 4.70
CA TYR A 50 9.35 14.32 3.57
C TYR A 50 8.58 14.54 2.26
N ASP A 51 9.26 14.59 1.12
CA ASP A 51 8.61 14.67 -0.19
C ASP A 51 8.46 13.27 -0.80
N VAL A 52 7.52 13.09 -1.73
CA VAL A 52 7.32 11.84 -2.47
C VAL A 52 7.39 12.13 -3.96
N LEU A 53 8.21 11.38 -4.68
CA LEU A 53 8.26 11.41 -6.14
C LEU A 53 7.11 10.56 -6.70
N CYS A 54 6.22 11.19 -7.46
CA CYS A 54 5.22 10.52 -8.29
C CYS A 54 5.90 9.97 -9.54
N LEU A 55 5.89 8.65 -9.66
CA LEU A 55 6.32 7.87 -10.82
C LEU A 55 5.06 7.38 -11.54
N THR A 56 4.83 7.88 -12.75
CA THR A 56 3.55 7.67 -13.45
C THR A 56 3.65 6.80 -14.68
N GLU A 57 4.87 6.51 -15.13
CA GLU A 57 5.11 5.64 -16.28
C GLU A 57 5.49 4.23 -15.82
N GLU A 58 5.08 3.22 -16.58
CA GLU A 58 5.36 1.80 -16.25
C GLU A 58 6.87 1.50 -16.15
N VAL A 59 7.69 2.24 -16.90
CA VAL A 59 9.16 2.09 -16.91
C VAL A 59 9.83 2.73 -15.69
N ASP A 60 9.16 3.63 -14.98
CA ASP A 60 9.77 4.42 -13.90
C ASP A 60 10.23 3.53 -12.74
N GLU A 61 9.42 2.54 -12.35
CA GLU A 61 9.75 1.58 -11.28
C GLU A 61 11.06 0.85 -11.60
N PHE A 62 11.19 0.37 -12.85
CA PHE A 62 12.39 -0.32 -13.30
C PHE A 62 13.61 0.62 -13.33
N CYS A 63 13.44 1.84 -13.83
CA CYS A 63 14.50 2.85 -13.87
C CYS A 63 15.07 3.14 -12.47
N ILE A 64 14.19 3.39 -11.48
CA ILE A 64 14.60 3.69 -10.11
C ILE A 64 15.27 2.48 -9.45
N LYS A 65 14.76 1.26 -9.66
CA LYS A 65 15.39 0.03 -9.16
C LYS A 65 16.78 -0.19 -9.75
N MET A 66 16.97 0.10 -11.04
CA MET A 66 18.27 0.00 -11.71
C MET A 66 19.27 1.06 -11.23
N LEU A 67 18.79 2.27 -10.91
CA LEU A 67 19.61 3.33 -10.34
C LEU A 67 20.13 2.96 -8.94
N ARG A 68 19.34 2.21 -8.15
CA ARG A 68 19.59 1.78 -6.76
C ARG A 68 19.72 2.93 -5.76
N THR A 69 20.63 3.84 -6.02
CA THR A 69 20.99 4.98 -5.18
C THR A 69 21.19 6.24 -6.01
N TYR A 70 20.93 7.39 -5.43
CA TYR A 70 21.35 8.69 -5.94
C TYR A 70 21.94 9.51 -4.80
N ASP A 71 23.15 10.04 -4.98
CA ASP A 71 23.89 10.78 -3.94
C ASP A 71 23.97 10.00 -2.60
N ASP A 72 24.36 8.72 -2.68
CA ASP A 72 24.42 7.78 -1.55
C ASP A 72 23.08 7.58 -0.79
N ARG A 73 21.95 7.96 -1.38
CA ARG A 73 20.59 7.73 -0.86
C ARG A 73 19.89 6.64 -1.63
N GLU A 74 19.34 5.66 -0.92
CA GLU A 74 18.48 4.62 -1.49
C GLU A 74 17.07 5.15 -1.77
N PHE A 75 16.42 4.55 -2.76
CA PHE A 75 15.01 4.83 -3.07
C PHE A 75 14.08 3.91 -2.28
N MET A 76 13.02 4.48 -1.69
CA MET A 76 12.01 3.75 -0.92
C MET A 76 10.63 3.94 -1.51
N SER A 77 9.99 2.85 -1.94
CA SER A 77 8.58 2.89 -2.33
C SER A 77 7.72 3.05 -1.07
N VAL A 78 6.75 3.96 -1.10
CA VAL A 78 5.78 4.10 0.00
C VAL A 78 4.91 2.84 0.19
N GLU A 79 4.86 1.96 -0.81
CA GLU A 79 4.09 0.71 -0.80
C GLU A 79 4.88 -0.49 -0.22
N ASN A 80 6.15 -0.29 0.15
CA ASN A 80 6.93 -1.29 0.86
C ASN A 80 6.42 -1.48 2.29
N GLY A 81 6.44 -2.69 2.83
CA GLY A 81 5.91 -2.98 4.17
C GLY A 81 6.58 -2.20 5.31
N ASP A 82 7.88 -1.94 5.18
CA ASP A 82 8.68 -1.08 6.06
C ASP A 82 9.31 0.04 5.22
N ILE A 83 8.87 1.26 5.50
CA ILE A 83 9.33 2.47 4.80
C ILE A 83 10.31 3.29 5.65
N GLY A 84 10.74 2.77 6.81
CA GLY A 84 11.69 3.45 7.68
C GLY A 84 11.20 4.76 8.29
N LEU A 85 9.87 4.92 8.37
CA LEU A 85 9.26 5.94 9.21
C LEU A 85 9.19 5.42 10.65
N ASP A 86 9.57 6.26 11.61
CA ASP A 86 9.33 6.01 13.02
C ASP A 86 7.82 6.15 13.29
N GLU A 87 7.08 5.09 12.95
CA GLU A 87 5.66 4.93 13.20
C GLU A 87 5.44 4.12 14.47
N VAL A 88 4.43 4.52 15.25
CA VAL A 88 3.96 3.71 16.37
C VAL A 88 3.40 2.44 15.77
N LYS A 89 4.09 1.31 15.99
CA LYS A 89 3.53 -0.01 15.68
C LYS A 89 2.27 -0.17 16.50
N VAL A 90 1.13 -0.23 15.82
CA VAL A 90 -0.14 -0.51 16.49
C VAL A 90 -0.47 -1.97 16.29
N GLU A 91 -0.73 -2.65 17.39
CA GLU A 91 -1.07 -4.07 17.36
C GLU A 91 -2.53 -4.25 16.93
N ILE A 92 -2.73 -5.17 15.99
CA ILE A 92 -4.04 -5.72 15.69
C ILE A 92 -4.32 -6.88 16.64
N ASP A 93 -5.58 -7.08 16.99
CA ASP A 93 -5.99 -8.25 17.76
C ASP A 93 -5.58 -9.53 17.02
N LYS A 94 -4.96 -10.46 17.76
CA LYS A 94 -4.38 -11.67 17.18
C LYS A 94 -5.45 -12.57 16.54
N GLU A 95 -6.62 -12.68 17.16
CA GLU A 95 -7.73 -13.48 16.63
C GLU A 95 -8.25 -12.86 15.33
N VAL A 96 -8.40 -11.53 15.28
CA VAL A 96 -8.77 -10.81 14.05
C VAL A 96 -7.76 -11.07 12.93
N ALA A 97 -6.46 -10.94 13.21
CA ALA A 97 -5.41 -11.11 12.21
C ALA A 97 -5.36 -12.55 11.66
N GLU A 98 -5.39 -13.56 12.54
CA GLU A 98 -5.35 -14.97 12.13
C GLU A 98 -6.60 -15.37 11.34
N LYS A 99 -7.78 -14.93 11.79
CA LYS A 99 -9.04 -15.23 11.11
C LYS A 99 -9.12 -14.53 9.75
N ALA A 100 -8.69 -13.27 9.66
CA ALA A 100 -8.64 -12.54 8.39
C ALA A 100 -7.65 -13.16 7.41
N LEU A 101 -6.47 -13.58 7.89
CA LEU A 101 -5.48 -14.28 7.07
C LEU A 101 -6.05 -15.59 6.50
N LYS A 102 -6.79 -16.35 7.30
CA LYS A 102 -7.46 -17.57 6.85
C LYS A 102 -8.51 -17.30 5.76
N GLN A 103 -9.28 -16.22 5.88
CA GLN A 103 -10.26 -15.80 4.85
C GLN A 103 -9.59 -15.38 3.53
N LEU A 104 -8.31 -14.99 3.59
CA LEU A 104 -7.52 -14.51 2.46
C LEU A 104 -6.39 -15.48 2.08
N GLU A 105 -6.58 -16.77 2.35
CA GLU A 105 -5.60 -17.81 2.03
C GLU A 105 -5.20 -17.74 0.54
N GLY A 106 -3.89 -17.72 0.28
CA GLY A 106 -3.32 -17.61 -1.06
C GLY A 106 -3.39 -16.21 -1.69
N LYS A 107 -4.02 -15.22 -1.04
CA LYS A 107 -4.12 -13.84 -1.52
C LYS A 107 -3.11 -12.90 -0.86
N VAL A 108 -2.90 -13.05 0.45
CA VAL A 108 -1.92 -12.29 1.24
C VAL A 108 -1.09 -13.24 2.10
N VAL A 109 0.13 -12.84 2.45
CA VAL A 109 1.02 -13.63 3.33
C VAL A 109 0.88 -13.23 4.80
N GLU A 110 0.28 -12.08 5.08
CA GLU A 110 0.11 -11.53 6.43
C GLU A 110 -1.04 -10.53 6.46
N VAL A 111 -1.70 -10.45 7.62
CA VAL A 111 -2.60 -9.35 7.99
C VAL A 111 -2.02 -8.67 9.22
N LYS A 112 -1.85 -7.34 9.20
CA LYS A 112 -1.33 -6.58 10.34
C LYS A 112 -2.10 -5.28 10.57
N GLY A 113 -1.97 -4.74 11.77
CA GLY A 113 -2.47 -3.41 12.11
C GLY A 113 -1.60 -2.31 11.52
N SER A 114 -2.22 -1.19 11.16
CA SER A 114 -1.53 0.04 10.80
C SER A 114 -2.13 1.23 11.54
N GLY A 115 -1.25 2.12 12.02
CA GLY A 115 -1.63 3.39 12.65
C GLY A 115 -1.48 4.60 11.72
N SER A 116 -0.89 4.44 10.54
CA SER A 116 -0.46 5.53 9.66
C SER A 116 -1.39 5.81 8.49
N LEU A 117 -2.49 5.06 8.36
CA LEU A 117 -3.43 5.19 7.23
C LEU A 117 -4.44 6.34 7.38
N LYS A 118 -4.31 7.17 8.42
CA LYS A 118 -5.21 8.30 8.74
C LYS A 118 -6.70 7.90 8.68
N ASN A 119 -7.41 8.38 7.66
CA ASN A 119 -8.84 8.16 7.44
C ASN A 119 -9.12 6.95 6.53
N HIS A 120 -8.11 6.32 5.96
CA HIS A 120 -8.29 5.15 5.11
C HIS A 120 -8.40 3.88 5.96
N PRO A 121 -9.35 2.98 5.66
CA PRO A 121 -9.56 1.78 6.45
C PRO A 121 -8.47 0.72 6.27
N VAL A 122 -7.81 0.72 5.11
CA VAL A 122 -6.97 -0.40 4.67
C VAL A 122 -5.97 0.04 3.60
N CYS A 123 -4.85 -0.66 3.49
CA CYS A 123 -3.98 -0.62 2.31
C CYS A 123 -3.29 -1.98 2.08
N LEU A 124 -2.71 -2.16 0.90
CA LEU A 124 -1.77 -3.25 0.64
C LEU A 124 -0.34 -2.73 0.72
N SER A 125 0.53 -3.56 1.27
CA SER A 125 1.97 -3.39 1.14
C SER A 125 2.63 -4.68 0.67
N SER A 126 3.91 -4.63 0.33
CA SER A 126 4.69 -5.80 -0.07
C SER A 126 5.86 -6.06 0.87
N LYS A 127 6.16 -7.34 1.10
CA LYS A 127 7.40 -7.82 1.72
C LYS A 127 8.37 -8.34 0.65
N GLY A 128 9.66 -8.21 0.93
CA GLY A 128 10.73 -8.72 0.06
C GLY A 128 11.05 -7.80 -1.11
N GLU A 129 11.65 -8.37 -2.16
CA GLU A 129 12.22 -7.59 -3.28
C GLU A 129 11.19 -7.22 -4.35
N VAL A 130 10.16 -8.05 -4.53
CA VAL A 130 9.11 -7.86 -5.55
C VAL A 130 8.02 -6.95 -5.00
N SER A 131 7.92 -5.73 -5.54
CA SER A 131 6.86 -4.78 -5.22
C SER A 131 5.55 -5.16 -5.93
N ILE A 132 4.43 -4.60 -5.45
CA ILE A 132 3.11 -4.78 -6.11
C ILE A 132 3.14 -4.22 -7.54
N GLU A 133 3.79 -3.07 -7.75
CA GLU A 133 3.95 -2.51 -9.10
C GLU A 133 4.81 -3.41 -9.99
N MET A 134 5.89 -3.97 -9.44
CA MET A 134 6.73 -4.90 -10.19
C MET A 134 5.97 -6.17 -10.60
N GLU A 135 5.14 -6.74 -9.71
CA GLU A 135 4.25 -7.85 -10.07
C GLU A 135 3.31 -7.48 -11.23
N LYS A 136 2.72 -6.27 -11.21
CA LYS A 136 1.84 -5.80 -12.29
C LYS A 136 2.57 -5.70 -13.62
N VAL A 137 3.72 -5.03 -13.64
CA VAL A 137 4.54 -4.84 -14.84
C VAL A 137 5.03 -6.19 -15.38
N LEU A 138 5.54 -7.08 -14.53
CA LEU A 138 6.03 -8.40 -14.95
C LEU A 138 4.89 -9.30 -15.44
N SER A 139 3.73 -9.29 -14.79
CA SER A 139 2.58 -10.08 -15.22
C SER A 139 2.01 -9.65 -16.58
N ALA A 140 2.26 -8.40 -17.00
CA ALA A 140 1.90 -7.92 -18.33
C ALA A 140 2.89 -8.37 -19.43
N MET A 141 4.07 -8.85 -19.06
CA MET A 141 5.10 -9.31 -19.99
C MET A 141 4.93 -10.82 -20.31
N PRO A 142 5.15 -11.25 -21.56
CA PRO A 142 5.15 -12.67 -21.91
C PRO A 142 6.16 -13.46 -21.06
N GLY A 143 5.68 -14.43 -20.29
CA GLY A 143 6.50 -15.29 -19.42
C GLY A 143 6.86 -14.71 -18.05
N GLY A 144 6.30 -13.56 -17.65
CA GLY A 144 6.59 -12.90 -16.36
C GLY A 144 5.70 -13.33 -15.18
N GLU A 145 4.80 -14.30 -15.38
CA GLU A 145 3.78 -14.76 -14.42
C GLU A 145 4.33 -15.36 -13.11
N GLY A 146 5.63 -15.65 -13.04
CA GLY A 146 6.28 -16.28 -11.88
C GLY A 146 6.61 -15.33 -10.72
N ALA A 147 6.70 -14.02 -10.96
CA ALA A 147 7.14 -13.06 -9.96
C ALA A 147 5.94 -12.45 -9.20
N LYS A 148 5.61 -13.01 -8.04
CA LYS A 148 4.51 -12.52 -7.18
C LYS A 148 5.06 -11.76 -5.97
N ALA A 149 4.49 -10.60 -5.70
CA ALA A 149 4.74 -9.85 -4.48
C ALA A 149 4.16 -10.59 -3.28
N GLN A 150 4.90 -10.57 -2.17
CA GLN A 150 4.39 -11.06 -0.89
C GLN A 150 3.50 -9.97 -0.27
N LYS A 151 2.23 -9.95 -0.68
CA LYS A 151 1.26 -8.92 -0.28
C LYS A 151 0.89 -9.06 1.20
N VAL A 152 0.79 -7.93 1.88
CA VAL A 152 0.34 -7.80 3.27
C VAL A 152 -0.87 -6.90 3.30
N LEU A 153 -1.95 -7.35 3.97
CA LEU A 153 -3.11 -6.50 4.22
C LEU A 153 -2.87 -5.71 5.51
N GLU A 154 -2.88 -4.39 5.41
CA GLU A 154 -2.74 -3.51 6.55
C GLU A 154 -4.08 -2.88 6.89
N ILE A 155 -4.60 -3.17 8.09
CA ILE A 155 -5.89 -2.69 8.55
C ILE A 155 -5.67 -1.52 9.50
N ASN A 156 -6.35 -0.41 9.25
CA ASN A 156 -6.30 0.75 10.12
C ASN A 156 -7.10 0.50 11.40
N VAL A 157 -6.39 0.29 12.50
CA VAL A 157 -6.99 -0.01 13.81
C VAL A 157 -7.68 1.20 14.45
N ASN A 158 -7.41 2.41 13.94
CA ASN A 158 -8.07 3.64 14.38
C ASN A 158 -9.33 3.97 13.56
N HIS A 159 -9.59 3.25 12.46
CA HIS A 159 -10.75 3.48 11.61
C HIS A 159 -11.99 2.77 12.20
N PRO A 160 -13.20 3.38 12.18
CA PRO A 160 -14.42 2.77 12.74
C PRO A 160 -14.79 1.38 12.20
N ILE A 161 -14.31 1.04 11.00
CA ILE A 161 -14.49 -0.30 10.41
C ILE A 161 -13.81 -1.40 11.24
N TYR A 162 -12.74 -1.08 11.96
CA TYR A 162 -12.00 -2.06 12.76
C TYR A 162 -12.83 -2.55 13.94
N GLU A 163 -13.58 -1.66 14.59
CA GLU A 163 -14.54 -2.05 15.63
C GLU A 163 -15.63 -2.96 15.06
N LYS A 164 -16.21 -2.62 13.89
CA LYS A 164 -17.19 -3.48 13.22
C LYS A 164 -16.62 -4.86 12.86
N LEU A 165 -15.35 -4.92 12.45
CA LEU A 165 -14.66 -6.16 12.16
C LEU A 165 -14.51 -7.02 13.43
N LYS A 166 -14.10 -6.42 14.55
CA LYS A 166 -14.03 -7.11 15.85
C LYS A 166 -15.41 -7.62 16.31
N GLU A 167 -16.44 -6.80 16.22
CA GLU A 167 -17.82 -7.19 16.59
C GLU A 167 -18.34 -8.38 15.75
N SER A 168 -17.84 -8.52 14.52
CA SER A 168 -18.21 -9.64 13.64
C SER A 168 -17.46 -10.95 13.92
N LEU A 169 -16.52 -11.00 14.88
CA LEU A 169 -15.72 -12.19 15.17
C LEU A 169 -16.55 -13.45 15.48
N ALA A 170 -17.75 -13.31 16.04
CA ALA A 170 -18.63 -14.44 16.32
C ALA A 170 -19.46 -14.92 15.11
N ASP A 171 -19.50 -14.15 14.02
CA ASP A 171 -20.26 -14.42 12.81
C ASP A 171 -19.30 -14.60 11.62
N ASP A 172 -18.97 -15.84 11.31
CA ASP A 172 -17.99 -16.19 10.26
C ASP A 172 -18.36 -15.63 8.89
N ASP A 173 -19.65 -15.60 8.56
CA ASP A 173 -20.14 -15.10 7.26
C ASP A 173 -19.96 -13.58 7.18
N LYS A 174 -20.46 -12.85 8.20
CA LYS A 174 -20.31 -11.39 8.25
C LYS A 174 -18.85 -10.96 8.32
N PHE A 175 -18.03 -11.63 9.13
CA PHE A 175 -16.59 -11.37 9.22
C PHE A 175 -15.91 -11.56 7.86
N GLY A 176 -16.19 -12.69 7.20
CA GLY A 176 -15.64 -13.00 5.88
C GLY A 176 -16.00 -11.94 4.83
N LYS A 177 -17.23 -11.45 4.83
CA LYS A 177 -17.69 -10.37 3.94
C LYS A 177 -16.95 -9.06 4.19
N ILE A 178 -16.80 -8.65 5.45
CA ILE A 178 -16.06 -7.42 5.80
C ILE A 178 -14.59 -7.54 5.35
N VAL A 179 -13.93 -8.66 5.65
CA VAL A 179 -12.54 -8.91 5.24
C VAL A 179 -12.40 -8.91 3.72
N TYR A 180 -13.33 -9.54 2.99
CA TYR A 180 -13.35 -9.52 1.54
C TYR A 180 -13.46 -8.10 0.98
N CYS A 181 -14.41 -7.30 1.49
CA CYS A 181 -14.56 -5.91 1.08
C CYS A 181 -13.32 -5.06 1.39
N LEU A 182 -12.70 -5.23 2.56
CA LEU A 182 -11.45 -4.55 2.90
C LEU A 182 -10.32 -4.93 1.94
N TYR A 183 -10.19 -6.21 1.60
CA TYR A 183 -9.18 -6.68 0.67
C TYR A 183 -9.37 -6.13 -0.75
N GLU A 184 -10.60 -6.17 -1.30
CA GLU A 184 -10.86 -5.62 -2.64
C GLU A 184 -10.71 -4.08 -2.67
N GLN A 185 -11.07 -3.37 -1.60
CA GLN A 185 -10.77 -1.94 -1.47
C GLN A 185 -9.26 -1.67 -1.47
N ALA A 186 -8.49 -2.48 -0.75
CA ALA A 186 -7.04 -2.36 -0.70
C ALA A 186 -6.41 -2.61 -2.09
N LYS A 187 -6.93 -3.58 -2.85
CA LYS A 187 -6.57 -3.81 -4.25
C LYS A 187 -6.86 -2.60 -5.13
N LEU A 188 -8.05 -2.02 -5.03
CA LEU A 188 -8.42 -0.83 -5.79
C LEU A 188 -7.49 0.35 -5.50
N ILE A 189 -7.16 0.59 -4.22
CA ILE A 189 -6.22 1.63 -3.80
C ILE A 189 -4.83 1.39 -4.40
N ALA A 190 -4.36 0.14 -4.39
CA ALA A 190 -3.08 -0.26 -5.00
C ALA A 190 -3.12 -0.33 -6.54
N GLY A 191 -4.22 0.07 -7.18
CA GLY A 191 -4.37 0.03 -8.63
C GLY A 191 -4.38 -1.39 -9.21
N LEU A 192 -4.76 -2.40 -8.42
CA LEU A 192 -4.98 -3.78 -8.84
C LEU A 192 -6.41 -3.98 -9.35
N ASN A 193 -6.59 -4.94 -10.25
CA ASN A 193 -7.90 -5.28 -10.79
C ASN A 193 -8.76 -5.99 -9.74
N VAL A 194 -10.05 -5.66 -9.70
CA VAL A 194 -11.05 -6.44 -8.96
C VAL A 194 -11.42 -7.65 -9.83
N ASP A 195 -11.30 -8.85 -9.27
CA ASP A 195 -11.48 -10.09 -10.03
C ASP A 195 -12.95 -10.34 -10.36
N ASP A 196 -13.84 -10.02 -9.42
CA ASP A 196 -15.30 -10.14 -9.56
C ASP A 196 -15.99 -8.87 -9.05
N PRO A 197 -16.17 -7.86 -9.92
CA PRO A 197 -16.82 -6.60 -9.54
C PRO A 197 -18.26 -6.78 -9.07
N THR A 198 -19.00 -7.73 -9.64
CA THR A 198 -20.39 -8.02 -9.26
C THR A 198 -20.46 -8.59 -7.86
N LYS A 199 -19.61 -9.56 -7.53
CA LYS A 199 -19.53 -10.09 -6.17
C LYS A 199 -19.13 -9.02 -5.16
N LEU A 200 -18.22 -8.11 -5.51
CA LEU A 200 -17.86 -6.99 -4.63
C LEU A 200 -19.08 -6.10 -4.37
N THR A 201 -19.84 -5.72 -5.41
CA THR A 201 -21.03 -4.89 -5.24
C THR A 201 -22.10 -5.58 -4.41
N ASP A 202 -22.38 -6.86 -4.68
CA ASP A 202 -23.40 -7.63 -3.96
C ASP A 202 -23.03 -7.78 -2.49
N THR A 203 -21.76 -8.11 -2.20
CA THR A 203 -21.27 -8.23 -0.81
C THR A 203 -21.35 -6.89 -0.08
N LEU A 204 -21.06 -5.77 -0.76
CA LEU A 204 -21.21 -4.44 -0.18
C LEU A 204 -22.68 -4.15 0.18
N PHE A 205 -23.63 -4.48 -0.69
CA PHE A 205 -25.06 -4.29 -0.41
C PHE A 205 -25.56 -5.12 0.77
N GLU A 206 -25.02 -6.32 0.97
CA GLU A 206 -25.37 -7.16 2.13
C GLU A 206 -24.85 -6.60 3.48
N LEU A 207 -23.87 -5.69 3.45
CA LEU A 207 -23.25 -5.09 4.64
C LEU A 207 -23.81 -3.71 5.01
N ILE A 208 -24.66 -3.12 4.16
CA ILE A 208 -25.33 -1.83 4.37
C ILE A 208 -26.64 -2.05 5.12
#